data_AF-A0A7U9MYE6-F1
#
_entry.id   AF-A0A7U9MYE6-F1
#
_cell.length_a   1.000
_cell.length_b   1.000
_cell.length_c   1.000
_cell.angle_alpha   90.00
_cell.angle_beta   90.00
_cell.angle_gamma   90.00
#
_symmetry.space_group_name_H-M   'P 1'
#
loop_
_entity.id
_entity.type
_entity.pdbx_description
1 polymer ?
#
loop_
_entity_poly.entity_id
_entity_poly.type
_entity_poly.pdbx_seq_one_letter_code
_entity_poly.pdbx_strand_id
1 'polypeptide(L)'
;MSSFGSKQNRFQRETGFSKLISHAAGKAFAFLFLLAGLLAASLPSVQAAPDFLQREDGIVVVIDPGHGGDNEGTKENGFCEKEMTLSTALALYERLTQYDGITVYLTRMDDTKLSLAQRAAFAQAAEADFLFSIHYNASESHELFGSEVWVPLEAPYNALGYQFGCTLLTSLREKGLFIRGVKTRRNDKGTDYYGIIRESAALGIPAVIIEHCHVDEVRDYPYCDSPEKLEAFGHEDADAIARFLGLSSSRLGLDFSGGPEDPFLREVYAMDTGKVVPSTLIDTTAPEICMVEQVSQDYEGMQATVQIAAADYDSPLMYYAYSLDGGLTYSPRQPWPGSDTLTGEYQDLFQVTLEIPEGIIPRIRVKAYNQYEATSESNILEGYGVFRRPVYEEPESVEAAGTAVNPDSAGSEEFSQPQGWLGEHEEASSEEEAGTEVRIQDFLLLSLLAAAALVALTLVIQIVQSAKKRRSRYNRKK
;
A
#
# COMPACT_ATOMS: atom_id res chain seq x y z
N MET A 1 -81.50 -30.02 24.74
CA MET A 1 -80.95 -30.81 23.61
C MET A 1 -80.37 -29.85 22.59
N SER A 2 -79.08 -30.02 22.27
CA SER A 2 -78.33 -29.65 21.05
C SER A 2 -78.58 -28.36 20.25
N SER A 3 -77.49 -27.57 20.16
CA SER A 3 -76.80 -27.10 18.94
C SER A 3 -77.35 -25.95 18.08
N PHE A 4 -76.37 -25.27 17.46
CA PHE A 4 -76.35 -24.22 16.42
C PHE A 4 -76.43 -22.77 16.95
N GLY A 5 -75.51 -21.86 16.61
CA GLY A 5 -74.52 -21.82 15.53
C GLY A 5 -74.70 -20.51 14.74
N SER A 6 -73.85 -19.52 15.01
CA SER A 6 -73.91 -18.16 14.46
C SER A 6 -73.43 -18.06 13.01
N LYS A 7 -74.10 -17.26 12.17
CA LYS A 7 -73.50 -16.59 11.01
C LYS A 7 -74.23 -15.27 10.73
N GLN A 8 -73.47 -14.19 10.59
CA GLN A 8 -73.93 -12.94 9.99
C GLN A 8 -72.98 -12.53 8.86
N ASN A 9 -73.58 -12.11 7.75
CA ASN A 9 -72.97 -11.77 6.46
C ASN A 9 -72.18 -10.46 6.49
N ARG A 10 -71.15 -10.37 5.63
CA ARG A 10 -70.90 -9.15 4.84
C ARG A 10 -70.19 -9.48 3.52
N PHE A 11 -70.75 -8.98 2.43
CA PHE A 11 -70.28 -9.06 1.05
C PHE A 11 -69.33 -7.89 0.75
N GLN A 12 -68.26 -8.11 -0.03
CA GLN A 12 -67.79 -7.18 -1.08
C GLN A 12 -66.98 -7.93 -2.15
N ARG A 13 -67.09 -7.43 -3.38
CA ARG A 13 -66.74 -8.03 -4.68
C ARG A 13 -65.22 -8.09 -4.91
N GLU A 14 -64.74 -9.24 -5.40
CA GLU A 14 -63.43 -9.39 -6.04
C GLU A 14 -63.46 -8.83 -7.48
N THR A 15 -62.50 -7.98 -7.84
CA THR A 15 -62.17 -7.63 -9.23
C THR A 15 -60.96 -8.43 -9.69
N GLY A 16 -61.02 -8.95 -10.93
CA GLY A 16 -60.08 -9.90 -11.52
C GLY A 16 -58.69 -9.36 -11.88
N PHE A 17 -57.98 -8.76 -10.91
CA PHE A 17 -56.57 -8.37 -11.05
C PHE A 17 -55.60 -9.31 -10.31
N SER A 18 -56.07 -10.14 -9.38
CA SER A 18 -55.18 -11.02 -8.57
C SER A 18 -54.73 -12.31 -9.29
N LYS A 19 -55.42 -12.74 -10.35
CA LYS A 19 -55.06 -13.97 -11.10
C LYS A 19 -53.99 -13.77 -12.17
N LEU A 20 -53.73 -12.54 -12.61
CA LEU A 20 -52.68 -12.27 -13.61
C LEU A 20 -51.28 -12.17 -12.99
N ILE A 21 -51.19 -11.77 -11.71
CA ILE A 21 -49.90 -11.56 -11.02
C ILE A 21 -49.36 -12.90 -10.46
N SER A 22 -50.20 -13.87 -10.13
CA SER A 22 -49.76 -15.15 -9.56
C SER A 22 -49.12 -16.12 -10.58
N HIS A 23 -49.50 -16.05 -11.86
CA HIS A 23 -48.93 -16.90 -12.91
C HIS A 23 -47.65 -16.34 -13.54
N ALA A 24 -47.46 -15.02 -13.53
CA ALA A 24 -46.24 -14.37 -14.00
C ALA A 24 -45.10 -14.46 -12.97
N ALA A 25 -45.40 -14.30 -11.68
CA ALA A 25 -44.42 -14.38 -10.60
C ALA A 25 -43.82 -15.79 -10.45
N GLY A 26 -44.65 -16.84 -10.52
CA GLY A 26 -44.19 -18.23 -10.37
C GLY A 26 -43.30 -18.72 -11.52
N LYS A 27 -43.54 -18.26 -12.76
CA LYS A 27 -42.70 -18.62 -13.92
C LYS A 27 -41.43 -17.78 -13.99
N ALA A 28 -41.46 -16.52 -13.55
CA ALA A 28 -40.26 -15.68 -13.44
C ALA A 28 -39.32 -16.18 -12.33
N PHE A 29 -39.86 -16.68 -11.20
CA PHE A 29 -39.05 -17.24 -10.11
C PHE A 29 -38.39 -18.57 -10.50
N ALA A 30 -39.10 -19.45 -11.22
CA ALA A 30 -38.53 -20.71 -11.72
C ALA A 30 -37.48 -20.47 -12.83
N PHE A 31 -37.63 -19.43 -13.65
CA PHE A 31 -36.64 -19.07 -14.67
C PHE A 31 -35.40 -18.41 -14.05
N LEU A 32 -35.53 -17.63 -12.96
CA LEU A 32 -34.38 -17.07 -12.24
C LEU A 32 -33.52 -18.14 -11.56
N PHE A 33 -34.13 -19.21 -11.00
CA PHE A 33 -33.37 -20.31 -10.40
C PHE A 33 -32.74 -21.24 -11.45
N LEU A 34 -33.37 -21.44 -12.61
CA LEU A 34 -32.74 -22.16 -13.72
C LEU A 34 -31.61 -21.36 -14.37
N LEU A 35 -31.72 -20.03 -14.47
CA LEU A 35 -30.61 -19.18 -14.93
C LEU A 35 -29.48 -19.14 -13.89
N ALA A 36 -29.78 -19.06 -12.59
CA ALA A 36 -28.76 -19.12 -11.53
C ALA A 36 -28.05 -20.49 -11.48
N GLY A 37 -28.77 -21.59 -11.74
CA GLY A 37 -28.19 -22.93 -11.84
C GLY A 37 -27.35 -23.16 -13.10
N LEU A 38 -27.70 -22.52 -14.22
CA LEU A 38 -26.92 -22.57 -15.47
C LEU A 38 -25.72 -21.60 -15.47
N LEU A 39 -25.81 -20.46 -14.76
CA LEU A 39 -24.68 -19.57 -14.50
C LEU A 39 -23.71 -20.11 -13.43
N ALA A 40 -24.20 -20.90 -12.46
CA ALA A 40 -23.32 -21.57 -11.50
C ALA A 40 -22.57 -22.78 -12.10
N ALA A 41 -23.09 -23.38 -13.17
CA ALA A 41 -22.45 -24.50 -13.88
C ALA A 41 -21.45 -24.06 -14.98
N SER A 42 -21.19 -22.76 -15.10
CA SER A 42 -20.23 -22.18 -16.04
C SER A 42 -19.39 -21.07 -15.39
N LEU A 43 -19.14 -21.19 -14.08
CA LEU A 43 -17.97 -20.54 -13.52
C LEU A 43 -16.76 -21.22 -14.15
N PRO A 44 -15.86 -20.49 -14.83
CA PRO A 44 -14.59 -21.09 -15.21
C PRO A 44 -13.98 -21.64 -13.92
N SER A 45 -13.65 -22.93 -13.93
CA SER A 45 -12.69 -23.44 -12.95
C SER A 45 -11.51 -22.49 -13.01
N VAL A 46 -11.24 -21.79 -11.91
CA VAL A 46 -10.06 -20.95 -11.77
C VAL A 46 -8.89 -21.91 -11.88
N GLN A 47 -8.40 -22.09 -13.09
CA GLN A 47 -7.24 -22.93 -13.34
C GLN A 47 -6.05 -22.07 -12.92
N ALA A 48 -5.27 -22.61 -11.99
CA ALA A 48 -4.05 -21.98 -11.52
C ALA A 48 -3.14 -21.64 -12.71
N ALA A 49 -2.28 -20.65 -12.51
CA ALA A 49 -1.05 -20.49 -13.28
C ALA A 49 -0.28 -21.82 -13.42
N PRO A 50 0.69 -21.93 -14.35
CA PRO A 50 1.07 -23.12 -15.12
C PRO A 50 0.95 -24.42 -14.34
N ASP A 51 0.66 -25.47 -15.09
CA ASP A 51 0.52 -26.87 -14.67
C ASP A 51 1.73 -27.50 -13.94
N PHE A 52 2.52 -26.75 -13.18
CA PHE A 52 3.46 -27.22 -12.17
C PHE A 52 2.81 -28.26 -11.27
N LEU A 53 1.52 -28.10 -10.95
CA LEU A 53 0.71 -29.04 -10.15
C LEU A 53 0.34 -30.35 -10.87
N GLN A 54 0.52 -30.45 -12.19
CA GLN A 54 0.24 -31.66 -12.97
C GLN A 54 1.50 -32.43 -13.38
N ARG A 55 2.69 -32.03 -12.93
CA ARG A 55 3.93 -32.75 -13.24
C ARG A 55 4.14 -33.94 -12.33
N GLU A 56 4.12 -35.14 -12.90
CA GLU A 56 4.45 -36.39 -12.21
C GLU A 56 5.93 -36.46 -11.80
N ASP A 57 6.81 -35.74 -12.51
CA ASP A 57 8.27 -35.81 -12.34
C ASP A 57 8.83 -34.83 -11.28
N GLY A 58 7.96 -34.09 -10.57
CA GLY A 58 8.36 -33.05 -9.60
C GLY A 58 8.80 -31.74 -10.25
N ILE A 59 8.99 -30.70 -9.43
CA ILE A 59 9.37 -29.35 -9.87
C ILE A 59 10.86 -29.12 -9.61
N VAL A 60 11.59 -28.55 -10.56
CA VAL A 60 12.98 -28.17 -10.38
C VAL A 60 13.11 -26.65 -10.29
N VAL A 61 13.69 -26.15 -9.20
CA VAL A 61 14.00 -24.71 -9.07
C VAL A 61 15.49 -24.48 -8.90
N VAL A 62 15.94 -23.35 -9.41
CA VAL A 62 17.32 -22.88 -9.24
C VAL A 62 17.31 -21.58 -8.48
N ILE A 63 18.18 -21.51 -7.48
CA ILE A 63 18.42 -20.35 -6.64
C ILE A 63 19.74 -19.76 -7.08
N ASP A 64 19.73 -18.48 -7.40
CA ASP A 64 20.89 -17.75 -7.85
C ASP A 64 21.26 -16.67 -6.82
N PRO A 65 22.23 -16.94 -5.91
CA PRO A 65 22.78 -15.89 -5.08
C PRO A 65 23.54 -14.90 -5.97
N GLY A 66 23.02 -13.66 -6.05
CA GLY A 66 23.59 -12.59 -6.87
C GLY A 66 25.08 -12.38 -6.61
N HIS A 67 25.80 -11.77 -7.56
CA HIS A 67 27.22 -11.39 -7.40
C HIS A 67 28.16 -12.58 -7.09
N GLY A 68 29.34 -12.33 -6.50
CA GLY A 68 30.33 -13.35 -6.14
C GLY A 68 31.73 -13.13 -6.75
N GLY A 69 32.74 -13.61 -6.04
CA GLY A 69 34.15 -13.34 -6.28
C GLY A 69 34.44 -11.84 -6.23
N ASP A 70 35.09 -11.31 -7.27
CA ASP A 70 35.43 -9.88 -7.35
C ASP A 70 34.20 -8.96 -7.58
N ASN A 71 33.03 -9.53 -7.92
CA ASN A 71 31.81 -8.76 -7.99
C ASN A 71 31.20 -8.72 -6.57
N GLU A 72 31.43 -7.63 -5.85
CA GLU A 72 30.92 -7.46 -4.47
C GLU A 72 29.41 -7.14 -4.44
N GLY A 73 28.87 -6.65 -5.57
CA GLY A 73 27.57 -5.96 -5.58
C GLY A 73 27.67 -4.64 -4.83
N THR A 74 26.58 -4.25 -4.19
CA THR A 74 26.55 -3.09 -3.30
C THR A 74 27.39 -3.33 -2.06
N LYS A 75 28.15 -2.31 -1.65
CA LYS A 75 28.95 -2.33 -0.43
C LYS A 75 28.80 -1.02 0.33
N GLU A 76 27.81 -0.98 1.20
CA GLU A 76 27.40 0.23 1.93
C GLU A 76 27.27 -0.07 3.41
N ASN A 77 27.62 0.87 4.27
CA ASN A 77 27.36 0.80 5.72
C ASN A 77 27.84 -0.49 6.44
N GLY A 78 28.85 -1.17 5.90
CA GLY A 78 29.37 -2.43 6.44
C GLY A 78 28.69 -3.69 5.89
N PHE A 79 27.69 -3.54 5.03
CA PHE A 79 27.05 -4.61 4.27
C PHE A 79 27.82 -4.90 2.98
N CYS A 80 27.86 -6.18 2.59
CA CYS A 80 28.40 -6.62 1.32
C CYS A 80 27.37 -7.55 0.65
N GLU A 81 26.79 -7.10 -0.45
CA GLU A 81 25.64 -7.75 -1.08
C GLU A 81 25.93 -9.21 -1.45
N LYS A 82 27.11 -9.52 -2.01
CA LYS A 82 27.46 -10.91 -2.35
C LYS A 82 27.46 -11.89 -1.15
N GLU A 83 27.74 -11.38 0.05
CA GLU A 83 27.76 -12.16 1.29
C GLU A 83 26.33 -12.34 1.80
N MET A 84 25.54 -11.26 1.79
CA MET A 84 24.13 -11.29 2.19
C MET A 84 23.31 -12.21 1.29
N THR A 85 23.45 -12.07 -0.02
CA THR A 85 22.77 -12.92 -1.01
C THR A 85 23.12 -14.39 -0.84
N LEU A 86 24.38 -14.73 -0.56
CA LEU A 86 24.78 -16.11 -0.28
C LEU A 86 24.16 -16.63 1.01
N SER A 87 24.19 -15.85 2.09
CA SER A 87 23.59 -16.23 3.37
C SER A 87 22.09 -16.51 3.25
N THR A 88 21.35 -15.60 2.62
CA THR A 88 19.90 -15.73 2.38
C THR A 88 19.59 -16.92 1.50
N ALA A 89 20.34 -17.12 0.41
CA ALA A 89 20.13 -18.24 -0.51
C ALA A 89 20.41 -19.61 0.11
N LEU A 90 21.38 -19.72 1.02
CA LEU A 90 21.66 -20.96 1.75
C LEU A 90 20.51 -21.32 2.71
N ALA A 91 20.00 -20.35 3.47
CA ALA A 91 18.84 -20.55 4.34
C ALA A 91 17.58 -20.92 3.54
N LEU A 92 17.36 -20.25 2.42
CA LEU A 92 16.30 -20.58 1.49
C LEU A 92 16.44 -22.01 0.95
N TYR A 93 17.62 -22.41 0.50
CA TYR A 93 17.88 -23.78 0.04
C TYR A 93 17.58 -24.81 1.13
N GLU A 94 18.09 -24.59 2.35
CA GLU A 94 17.87 -25.50 3.48
C GLU A 94 16.39 -25.65 3.82
N ARG A 95 15.61 -24.56 3.76
CA ARG A 95 14.17 -24.63 4.03
C ARG A 95 13.38 -25.23 2.87
N LEU A 96 13.65 -24.80 1.64
CA LEU A 96 12.86 -25.21 0.48
C LEU A 96 13.01 -26.71 0.17
N THR A 97 14.19 -27.29 0.43
CA THR A 97 14.43 -28.75 0.31
C THR A 97 13.66 -29.60 1.33
N GLN A 98 12.92 -28.99 2.24
CA GLN A 98 12.02 -29.68 3.17
C GLN A 98 10.59 -29.84 2.63
N TYR A 99 10.27 -29.22 1.49
CA TYR A 99 9.01 -29.42 0.79
C TYR A 99 9.03 -30.68 -0.08
N ASP A 100 7.87 -31.30 -0.21
CA ASP A 100 7.66 -32.51 -0.99
C ASP A 100 7.50 -32.16 -2.48
N GLY A 101 8.02 -33.01 -3.39
CA GLY A 101 7.83 -32.85 -4.84
C GLY A 101 8.70 -31.78 -5.53
N ILE A 102 9.73 -31.26 -4.84
CA ILE A 102 10.65 -30.24 -5.39
C ILE A 102 12.11 -30.70 -5.35
N THR A 103 12.86 -30.38 -6.40
CA THR A 103 14.32 -30.45 -6.45
C THR A 103 14.87 -29.03 -6.52
N VAL A 104 15.85 -28.73 -5.67
CA VAL A 104 16.39 -27.39 -5.51
C VAL A 104 17.88 -27.41 -5.83
N TYR A 105 18.35 -26.45 -6.64
CA TYR A 105 19.77 -26.25 -6.93
C TYR A 105 20.22 -24.82 -6.61
N LEU A 106 21.50 -24.65 -6.30
CA LEU A 106 22.15 -23.35 -6.13
C LEU A 106 23.15 -23.13 -7.27
N THR A 107 23.17 -21.95 -7.89
CA THR A 107 24.19 -21.63 -8.91
C THR A 107 25.59 -21.58 -8.30
N ARG A 108 25.71 -21.14 -7.03
CA ARG A 108 26.94 -21.15 -6.23
C ARG A 108 26.63 -21.43 -4.75
N MET A 109 27.56 -22.09 -4.06
CA MET A 109 27.50 -22.36 -2.61
C MET A 109 28.61 -21.65 -1.82
N ASP A 110 29.48 -20.92 -2.52
CA ASP A 110 30.61 -20.19 -1.97
C ASP A 110 30.79 -18.84 -2.70
N ASP A 111 31.87 -18.12 -2.40
CA ASP A 111 32.21 -16.84 -3.02
C ASP A 111 32.83 -17.01 -4.42
N THR A 112 32.14 -17.74 -5.31
CA THR A 112 32.56 -17.95 -6.70
C THR A 112 31.89 -16.95 -7.63
N LYS A 113 32.68 -16.36 -8.53
CA LYS A 113 32.20 -15.49 -9.60
C LYS A 113 31.58 -16.30 -10.73
N LEU A 114 30.31 -16.03 -11.04
CA LEU A 114 29.61 -16.53 -12.23
C LEU A 114 29.10 -15.39 -13.09
N SER A 115 29.31 -15.49 -14.40
CA SER A 115 28.63 -14.63 -15.38
C SER A 115 27.15 -14.95 -15.46
N LEU A 116 26.35 -13.98 -15.92
CA LEU A 116 24.90 -14.15 -16.10
C LEU A 116 24.56 -15.33 -17.03
N ALA A 117 25.32 -15.50 -18.12
CA ALA A 117 25.16 -16.62 -19.05
C ALA A 117 25.49 -17.97 -18.39
N GLN A 118 26.50 -18.05 -17.51
CA GLN A 118 26.81 -19.28 -16.78
C GLN A 118 25.69 -19.66 -15.80
N ARG A 119 25.07 -18.68 -15.13
CA ARG A 119 23.94 -18.89 -14.22
C ARG A 119 22.73 -19.45 -14.97
N ALA A 120 22.37 -18.83 -16.10
CA ALA A 120 21.28 -19.30 -16.96
C ALA A 120 21.57 -20.68 -17.57
N ALA A 121 22.81 -20.93 -18.04
CA ALA A 121 23.22 -22.22 -18.57
C ALA A 121 23.20 -23.34 -17.52
N PHE A 122 23.58 -23.03 -16.26
CA PHE A 122 23.44 -23.96 -15.15
C PHE A 122 21.97 -24.33 -14.93
N ALA A 123 21.07 -23.35 -14.94
CA ALA A 123 19.65 -23.60 -14.76
C ALA A 123 19.04 -24.43 -15.90
N GLN A 124 19.47 -24.18 -17.14
CA GLN A 124 19.10 -25.01 -18.28
C GLN A 124 19.59 -26.45 -18.13
N ALA A 125 20.84 -26.64 -17.70
CA ALA A 125 21.41 -27.97 -17.51
C ALA A 125 20.75 -28.75 -16.37
N ALA A 126 20.20 -28.05 -15.38
CA ALA A 126 19.40 -28.62 -14.31
C ALA A 126 17.93 -28.87 -14.71
N GLU A 127 17.53 -28.49 -15.93
CA GLU A 127 16.14 -28.55 -16.40
C GLU A 127 15.18 -27.74 -15.50
N ALA A 128 15.64 -26.57 -15.05
CA ALA A 128 14.90 -25.74 -14.11
C ALA A 128 13.57 -25.24 -14.69
N ASP A 129 12.51 -25.40 -13.90
CA ASP A 129 11.19 -24.83 -14.12
C ASP A 129 11.13 -23.34 -13.78
N PHE A 130 11.96 -22.89 -12.84
CA PHE A 130 12.03 -21.50 -12.42
C PHE A 130 13.40 -21.15 -11.83
N LEU A 131 13.87 -19.93 -12.07
CA LEU A 131 15.05 -19.36 -11.42
C LEU A 131 14.70 -18.17 -10.52
N PHE A 132 15.13 -18.21 -9.26
CA PHE A 132 14.97 -17.13 -8.29
C PHE A 132 16.34 -16.51 -8.00
N SER A 133 16.56 -15.26 -8.40
CA SER A 133 17.82 -14.54 -8.19
C SER A 133 17.69 -13.63 -6.96
N ILE A 134 18.57 -13.84 -5.98
CA ILE A 134 18.52 -13.18 -4.67
C ILE A 134 19.45 -11.97 -4.67
N HIS A 135 18.92 -10.79 -4.34
CA HIS A 135 19.63 -9.51 -4.34
C HIS A 135 19.21 -8.59 -3.17
N TYR A 136 20.02 -7.56 -2.96
CA TYR A 136 19.77 -6.45 -2.03
C TYR A 136 20.05 -5.13 -2.73
N ASN A 137 19.23 -4.13 -2.45
CA ASN A 137 19.21 -2.90 -3.21
C ASN A 137 20.11 -1.82 -2.58
N ALA A 138 20.47 -0.84 -3.41
CA ALA A 138 20.91 0.47 -2.97
C ALA A 138 20.58 1.52 -4.03
N SER A 139 20.37 2.74 -3.56
CA SER A 139 19.96 3.88 -4.37
C SER A 139 21.06 4.94 -4.44
N GLU A 140 21.19 5.61 -5.58
CA GLU A 140 22.21 6.66 -5.75
C GLU A 140 22.09 7.80 -4.72
N SER A 141 20.86 8.07 -4.25
CA SER A 141 20.58 9.12 -3.28
C SER A 141 20.50 8.62 -1.83
N HIS A 142 20.59 7.31 -1.57
CA HIS A 142 20.43 6.71 -0.24
C HIS A 142 19.13 7.09 0.47
N GLU A 143 18.02 7.16 -0.27
CA GLU A 143 16.70 7.58 0.23
C GLU A 143 15.57 6.58 -0.06
N LEU A 144 15.86 5.52 -0.83
CA LEU A 144 14.90 4.48 -1.16
C LEU A 144 14.97 3.36 -0.12
N PHE A 145 13.82 2.75 0.15
CA PHE A 145 13.66 1.69 1.15
C PHE A 145 12.50 0.78 0.76
N GLY A 146 12.51 -0.45 1.26
CA GLY A 146 11.55 -1.49 0.97
C GLY A 146 11.99 -2.50 -0.09
N SER A 147 11.12 -3.47 -0.34
CA SER A 147 11.34 -4.60 -1.24
C SER A 147 10.62 -4.45 -2.58
N GLU A 148 11.21 -5.00 -3.63
CA GLU A 148 10.62 -5.11 -4.97
C GLU A 148 11.01 -6.43 -5.64
N VAL A 149 10.21 -6.84 -6.61
CA VAL A 149 10.51 -8.00 -7.46
C VAL A 149 10.55 -7.55 -8.90
N TRP A 150 11.63 -7.87 -9.60
CA TRP A 150 11.77 -7.62 -11.02
C TRP A 150 11.43 -8.87 -11.82
N VAL A 151 10.58 -8.70 -12.83
CA VAL A 151 10.04 -9.79 -13.64
C VAL A 151 10.31 -9.56 -15.13
N PRO A 152 10.20 -10.61 -15.97
CA PRO A 152 10.39 -10.49 -17.40
C PRO A 152 9.37 -9.55 -18.05
N LEU A 153 9.74 -8.90 -19.15
CA LEU A 153 8.87 -8.00 -19.91
C LEU A 153 7.73 -8.73 -20.63
N GLU A 154 7.98 -9.95 -21.08
CA GLU A 154 7.11 -10.66 -22.01
C GLU A 154 6.40 -11.85 -21.37
N ALA A 155 5.21 -12.16 -21.87
CA ALA A 155 4.46 -13.33 -21.47
C ALA A 155 5.09 -14.62 -22.04
N PRO A 156 4.96 -15.79 -21.37
CA PRO A 156 4.22 -15.95 -20.12
C PRO A 156 4.99 -15.57 -18.86
N TYR A 157 6.32 -15.44 -18.95
CA TYR A 157 7.17 -15.32 -17.77
C TYR A 157 6.92 -14.04 -16.95
N ASN A 158 6.46 -12.95 -17.59
CA ASN A 158 5.97 -11.76 -16.90
C ASN A 158 4.88 -12.08 -15.87
N ALA A 159 3.83 -12.80 -16.28
CA ALA A 159 2.70 -13.12 -15.41
C ALA A 159 3.09 -14.12 -14.31
N LEU A 160 3.98 -15.06 -14.61
CA LEU A 160 4.50 -16.01 -13.61
C LEU A 160 5.32 -15.31 -12.54
N GLY A 161 6.24 -14.45 -12.98
CA GLY A 161 7.01 -13.61 -12.08
C GLY A 161 6.11 -12.68 -11.28
N TYR A 162 5.04 -12.15 -11.88
CA TYR A 162 4.05 -11.32 -11.19
C TYR A 162 3.35 -12.07 -10.05
N GLN A 163 2.89 -13.29 -10.31
CA GLN A 163 2.25 -14.12 -9.29
C GLN A 163 3.18 -14.43 -8.12
N PHE A 164 4.39 -14.90 -8.40
CA PHE A 164 5.40 -15.12 -7.37
C PHE A 164 5.71 -13.83 -6.60
N GLY A 165 5.95 -12.73 -7.32
CA GLY A 165 6.29 -11.44 -6.72
C GLY A 165 5.18 -10.93 -5.80
N CYS A 166 3.92 -11.03 -6.20
CA CYS A 166 2.79 -10.68 -5.34
C CYS A 166 2.71 -11.57 -4.10
N THR A 167 2.97 -12.88 -4.24
CA THR A 167 2.98 -13.83 -3.12
C THR A 167 4.06 -13.47 -2.09
N LEU A 168 5.30 -13.24 -2.54
CA LEU A 168 6.41 -12.87 -1.66
C LEU A 168 6.16 -11.51 -1.00
N LEU A 169 5.87 -10.49 -1.80
CA LEU A 169 5.74 -9.12 -1.30
C LEU A 169 4.52 -8.96 -0.38
N THR A 170 3.47 -9.77 -0.54
CA THR A 170 2.35 -9.84 0.43
C THR A 170 2.84 -10.28 1.80
N SER A 171 3.70 -11.31 1.88
CA SER A 171 4.22 -11.75 3.18
C SER A 171 5.22 -10.76 3.78
N LEU A 172 6.09 -10.15 2.96
CA LEU A 172 7.01 -9.12 3.44
C LEU A 172 6.27 -7.88 3.97
N ARG A 173 5.15 -7.51 3.34
CA ARG A 173 4.25 -6.45 3.82
C ARG A 173 3.67 -6.78 5.20
N GLU A 174 3.24 -8.02 5.43
CA GLU A 174 2.72 -8.48 6.73
C GLU A 174 3.78 -8.41 7.84
N LYS A 175 5.06 -8.49 7.48
CA LYS A 175 6.21 -8.29 8.38
C LYS A 175 6.57 -6.80 8.58
N GLY A 176 5.83 -5.89 7.97
CA GLY A 176 5.98 -4.45 8.09
C GLY A 176 6.99 -3.83 7.10
N LEU A 177 7.56 -4.61 6.19
CA LEU A 177 8.49 -4.09 5.20
C LEU A 177 7.73 -3.26 4.15
N PHE A 178 8.30 -2.13 3.76
CA PHE A 178 7.71 -1.29 2.72
C PHE A 178 7.79 -2.01 1.36
N ILE A 179 6.72 -1.94 0.55
CA ILE A 179 6.66 -2.65 -0.73
C ILE A 179 6.63 -1.67 -1.89
N ARG A 180 7.63 -1.81 -2.76
CA ARG A 180 7.82 -1.04 -4.00
C ARG A 180 7.25 -1.75 -5.24
N GLY A 181 6.76 -2.98 -5.05
CA GLY A 181 5.91 -3.70 -5.98
C GLY A 181 6.65 -4.58 -6.99
N VAL A 182 5.89 -5.18 -7.91
CA VAL A 182 6.41 -6.07 -8.95
C VAL A 182 6.51 -5.33 -10.28
N LYS A 183 7.71 -5.30 -10.87
CA LYS A 183 8.05 -4.36 -11.95
C LYS A 183 8.84 -5.00 -13.07
N THR A 184 8.80 -4.37 -14.23
CA THR A 184 9.65 -4.67 -15.38
C THR A 184 10.55 -3.48 -15.69
N ARG A 185 11.68 -3.75 -16.35
CA ARG A 185 12.59 -2.68 -16.81
C ARG A 185 13.15 -3.03 -18.18
N ARG A 186 13.04 -2.09 -19.13
CA ARG A 186 13.65 -2.19 -20.46
C ARG A 186 15.05 -1.60 -20.46
N ASN A 187 15.97 -2.22 -21.20
CA ASN A 187 17.22 -1.56 -21.59
C ASN A 187 17.04 -0.76 -22.89
N ASP A 188 18.10 -0.08 -23.33
CA ASP A 188 18.14 0.73 -24.55
C ASP A 188 17.86 -0.05 -25.85
N LYS A 189 17.88 -1.38 -25.80
CA LYS A 189 17.57 -2.28 -26.93
C LYS A 189 16.12 -2.78 -26.90
N GLY A 190 15.32 -2.35 -25.92
CA GLY A 190 13.92 -2.74 -25.76
C GLY A 190 13.69 -4.12 -25.14
N THR A 191 14.75 -4.83 -24.73
CA THR A 191 14.69 -6.13 -24.04
C THR A 191 14.81 -5.97 -22.53
N ASP A 192 14.71 -7.06 -21.78
CA ASP A 192 14.88 -7.05 -20.32
C ASP A 192 16.21 -6.41 -19.92
N TYR A 193 16.13 -5.45 -18.99
CA TYR A 193 17.29 -4.74 -18.46
C TYR A 193 18.20 -5.70 -17.67
N TYR A 194 17.61 -6.41 -16.72
CA TYR A 194 18.30 -7.34 -15.86
C TYR A 194 18.79 -8.54 -16.65
N GLY A 195 20.10 -8.73 -16.59
CA GLY A 195 20.75 -9.71 -17.44
C GLY A 195 20.34 -11.15 -17.12
N ILE A 196 20.21 -11.53 -15.85
CA ILE A 196 19.81 -12.90 -15.49
C ILE A 196 18.41 -13.24 -16.02
N ILE A 197 17.46 -12.30 -15.93
CA ILE A 197 16.12 -12.43 -16.50
C ILE A 197 16.21 -12.63 -18.02
N ARG A 198 16.99 -11.78 -18.71
CA ARG A 198 17.16 -11.84 -20.16
C ARG A 198 17.82 -13.15 -20.62
N GLU A 199 18.90 -13.57 -19.97
CA GLU A 199 19.62 -14.81 -20.33
C GLU A 199 18.75 -16.06 -20.06
N SER A 200 18.03 -16.12 -18.95
CA SER A 200 17.12 -17.23 -18.63
C SER A 200 15.94 -17.30 -19.60
N ALA A 201 15.31 -16.16 -19.91
CA ALA A 201 14.21 -16.11 -20.88
C ALA A 201 14.64 -16.57 -22.27
N ALA A 202 15.88 -16.26 -22.70
CA ALA A 202 16.43 -16.74 -23.96
C ALA A 202 16.62 -18.28 -24.01
N LEU A 203 16.69 -18.94 -22.85
CA LEU A 203 16.78 -20.39 -22.71
C LEU A 203 15.43 -21.05 -22.35
N GLY A 204 14.35 -20.27 -22.33
CA GLY A 204 13.01 -20.78 -22.03
C GLY A 204 12.73 -20.99 -20.54
N ILE A 205 13.47 -20.31 -19.65
CA ILE A 205 13.36 -20.46 -18.20
C ILE A 205 12.79 -19.17 -17.61
N PRO A 206 11.64 -19.19 -16.91
CA PRO A 206 11.17 -18.02 -16.17
C PRO A 206 12.15 -17.70 -15.04
N ALA A 207 12.44 -16.41 -14.88
CA ALA A 207 13.34 -15.93 -13.84
C ALA A 207 12.84 -14.61 -13.26
N VAL A 208 13.10 -14.41 -11.96
CA VAL A 208 12.84 -13.14 -11.26
C VAL A 208 14.08 -12.72 -10.48
N ILE A 209 14.15 -11.43 -10.16
CA ILE A 209 15.07 -10.90 -9.15
C ILE A 209 14.24 -10.46 -7.95
N ILE A 210 14.68 -10.87 -6.77
CA ILE A 210 14.15 -10.44 -5.48
C ILE A 210 15.12 -9.41 -4.89
N GLU A 211 14.67 -8.17 -4.80
CA GLU A 211 15.38 -7.12 -4.08
C GLU A 211 14.79 -7.02 -2.67
N HIS A 212 15.45 -7.62 -1.69
CA HIS A 212 14.88 -7.81 -0.36
C HIS A 212 14.65 -6.50 0.38
N CYS A 213 15.64 -5.62 0.38
CA CYS A 213 15.60 -4.33 1.05
C CYS A 213 16.80 -3.47 0.59
N HIS A 214 16.85 -2.21 1.01
CA HIS A 214 17.91 -1.26 0.72
C HIS A 214 18.95 -1.25 1.85
N VAL A 215 20.19 -1.62 1.56
CA VAL A 215 21.28 -1.68 2.56
C VAL A 215 21.90 -0.33 2.86
N ASP A 216 21.52 0.69 2.09
CA ASP A 216 21.95 2.07 2.22
C ASP A 216 20.94 2.96 2.96
N GLU A 217 19.84 2.39 3.47
CA GLU A 217 18.78 3.12 4.16
C GLU A 217 18.44 2.49 5.52
N VAL A 218 18.55 3.30 6.58
CA VAL A 218 18.45 2.89 8.00
C VAL A 218 17.10 2.28 8.40
N ARG A 219 16.00 2.58 7.71
CA ARG A 219 14.66 2.03 7.92
C ARG A 219 14.57 0.57 7.52
N ASP A 220 15.47 0.11 6.65
CA ASP A 220 15.52 -1.29 6.21
C ASP A 220 16.46 -2.14 7.06
N TYR A 221 17.37 -1.54 7.84
CA TYR A 221 18.30 -2.27 8.73
C TYR A 221 17.61 -3.23 9.69
N PRO A 222 16.44 -2.91 10.30
CA PRO A 222 15.70 -3.85 11.13
C PRO A 222 15.37 -5.18 10.45
N TYR A 223 15.45 -5.28 9.12
CA TYR A 223 15.18 -6.48 8.34
C TYR A 223 16.42 -7.20 7.81
N CYS A 224 17.61 -6.60 7.83
CA CYS A 224 18.80 -7.18 7.18
C CYS A 224 20.13 -7.01 7.92
N ASP A 225 20.15 -6.35 9.09
CA ASP A 225 21.39 -6.02 9.80
C ASP A 225 22.05 -7.18 10.58
N SER A 226 21.49 -8.40 10.52
CA SER A 226 22.01 -9.56 11.25
C SER A 226 21.87 -10.87 10.46
N PRO A 227 22.73 -11.87 10.69
CA PRO A 227 22.63 -13.18 10.05
C PRO A 227 21.25 -13.85 10.23
N GLU A 228 20.66 -13.74 11.42
CA GLU A 228 19.34 -14.30 11.72
C GLU A 228 18.23 -13.66 10.87
N LYS A 229 18.38 -12.37 10.54
CA LYS A 229 17.43 -11.66 9.68
C LYS A 229 17.59 -12.06 8.21
N LEU A 230 18.82 -12.29 7.75
CA LEU A 230 19.09 -12.84 6.42
C LEU A 230 18.54 -14.28 6.29
N GLU A 231 18.71 -15.10 7.33
CA GLU A 231 18.11 -16.43 7.41
C GLU A 231 16.57 -16.34 7.38
N ALA A 232 15.98 -15.38 8.10
CA ALA A 232 14.54 -15.16 8.09
C ALA A 232 14.00 -14.74 6.71
N PHE A 233 14.77 -13.97 5.92
CA PHE A 233 14.42 -13.72 4.51
C PHE A 233 14.47 -15.00 3.68
N GLY A 234 15.52 -15.79 3.82
CA GLY A 234 15.62 -17.07 3.09
C GLY A 234 14.46 -18.01 3.44
N HIS A 235 14.03 -18.01 4.70
CA HIS A 235 12.87 -18.76 5.13
C HIS A 235 11.56 -18.25 4.51
N GLU A 236 11.38 -16.93 4.42
CA GLU A 236 10.19 -16.34 3.80
C GLU A 236 10.14 -16.60 2.30
N ASP A 237 11.26 -16.44 1.61
CA ASP A 237 11.34 -16.74 0.18
C ASP A 237 10.98 -18.20 -0.09
N ALA A 238 11.45 -19.15 0.74
CA ALA A 238 11.15 -20.57 0.55
C ALA A 238 9.66 -20.86 0.75
N ASP A 239 9.03 -20.26 1.77
CA ASP A 239 7.59 -20.39 1.99
C ASP A 239 6.79 -19.71 0.86
N ALA A 240 7.25 -18.57 0.34
CA ALA A 240 6.63 -17.89 -0.80
C ALA A 240 6.74 -18.70 -2.10
N ILE A 241 7.90 -19.31 -2.37
CA ILE A 241 8.08 -20.24 -3.50
C ILE A 241 7.15 -21.44 -3.33
N ALA A 242 7.09 -22.03 -2.14
CA ALA A 242 6.20 -23.17 -1.87
C ALA A 242 4.72 -22.81 -2.05
N ARG A 243 4.28 -21.61 -1.61
CA ARG A 243 2.92 -21.09 -1.86
C ARG A 243 2.66 -20.83 -3.35
N PHE A 244 3.65 -20.31 -4.06
CA PHE A 244 3.58 -20.07 -5.49
C PHE A 244 3.42 -21.37 -6.28
N LEU A 245 4.15 -22.41 -5.89
CA LEU A 245 4.14 -23.71 -6.55
C LEU A 245 3.08 -24.68 -6.00
N GLY A 246 2.34 -24.30 -4.94
CA GLY A 246 1.33 -25.13 -4.30
C GLY A 246 1.88 -26.39 -3.63
N LEU A 247 3.07 -26.29 -3.03
CA LEU A 247 3.75 -27.40 -2.38
C LEU A 247 3.22 -27.67 -0.97
N SER A 248 3.50 -28.86 -0.46
CA SER A 248 3.29 -29.23 0.93
C SER A 248 4.57 -29.78 1.55
N SER A 249 4.64 -29.77 2.87
CA SER A 249 5.75 -30.33 3.65
C SER A 249 5.20 -31.00 4.89
N SER A 250 5.27 -32.33 4.92
CA SER A 250 4.99 -33.09 6.14
C SER A 250 5.98 -32.78 7.28
N ARG A 251 7.23 -32.42 6.95
CA ARG A 251 8.28 -32.08 7.92
C ARG A 251 8.03 -30.76 8.63
N LEU A 252 7.59 -29.75 7.87
CA LEU A 252 7.29 -28.42 8.40
C LEU A 252 5.84 -28.30 8.90
N GLY A 253 4.97 -29.25 8.57
CA GLY A 253 3.55 -29.18 8.89
C GLY A 253 2.80 -28.11 8.10
N LEU A 254 3.25 -27.84 6.86
CA LEU A 254 2.71 -26.80 5.98
C LEU A 254 2.09 -27.44 4.74
N ASP A 255 0.98 -26.89 4.26
CA ASP A 255 0.31 -27.36 3.04
C ASP A 255 -0.27 -26.16 2.28
N PHE A 256 0.27 -25.90 1.09
CA PHE A 256 -0.17 -24.83 0.20
C PHE A 256 -0.86 -25.34 -1.07
N SER A 257 -1.15 -26.65 -1.14
CA SER A 257 -1.81 -27.28 -2.31
C SER A 257 -3.23 -26.76 -2.55
N GLY A 258 -3.87 -26.16 -1.54
CA GLY A 258 -5.18 -25.52 -1.64
C GLY A 258 -5.19 -24.16 -2.35
N GLY A 259 -4.02 -23.64 -2.74
CA GLY A 259 -3.88 -22.30 -3.31
C GLY A 259 -3.98 -21.18 -2.26
N PRO A 260 -3.91 -19.90 -2.68
CA PRO A 260 -3.91 -18.78 -1.75
C PRO A 260 -5.27 -18.60 -1.06
N GLU A 261 -5.25 -18.31 0.23
CA GLU A 261 -6.44 -17.89 0.99
C GLU A 261 -6.77 -16.41 0.78
N ASP A 262 -5.72 -15.58 0.63
CA ASP A 262 -5.82 -14.14 0.43
C ASP A 262 -6.62 -13.82 -0.86
N PRO A 263 -7.67 -12.98 -0.78
CA PRO A 263 -8.51 -12.65 -1.94
C PRO A 263 -7.75 -11.97 -3.08
N PHE A 264 -6.79 -11.10 -2.78
CA PHE A 264 -5.96 -10.44 -3.79
C PHE A 264 -5.09 -11.47 -4.52
N LEU A 265 -4.43 -12.36 -3.79
CA LEU A 265 -3.64 -13.43 -4.40
C LEU A 265 -4.50 -14.40 -5.22
N ARG A 266 -5.75 -14.66 -4.82
CA ARG A 266 -6.69 -15.45 -5.66
C ARG A 266 -6.95 -14.79 -7.02
N GLU A 267 -7.13 -13.48 -7.05
CA GLU A 267 -7.30 -12.74 -8.31
C GLU A 267 -6.02 -12.77 -9.15
N VAL A 268 -4.86 -12.61 -8.51
CA VAL A 268 -3.54 -12.67 -9.16
C VAL A 268 -3.29 -14.06 -9.79
N TYR A 269 -3.65 -15.14 -9.09
CA TYR A 269 -3.46 -16.51 -9.59
C TYR A 269 -4.47 -16.88 -10.68
N ALA A 270 -5.62 -16.19 -10.73
CA ALA A 270 -6.64 -16.36 -11.77
C ALA A 270 -6.33 -15.60 -13.09
N MET A 271 -5.24 -14.84 -13.13
CA MET A 271 -4.86 -14.07 -14.32
C MET A 271 -4.48 -14.97 -15.51
N ASP A 272 -4.74 -14.47 -16.72
CA ASP A 272 -4.31 -15.11 -17.97
C ASP A 272 -2.79 -14.96 -18.16
N THR A 273 -2.05 -16.03 -17.86
CA THR A 273 -0.58 -16.05 -17.96
C THR A 273 -0.06 -15.90 -19.38
N GLY A 274 -0.90 -16.06 -20.40
CA GLY A 274 -0.55 -15.77 -21.79
C GLY A 274 -0.47 -14.27 -22.13
N LYS A 275 -0.72 -13.40 -21.15
CA LYS A 275 -0.69 -11.94 -21.32
C LYS A 275 0.25 -11.27 -20.33
N VAL A 276 0.85 -10.17 -20.79
CA VAL A 276 1.62 -9.28 -19.94
C VAL A 276 0.69 -8.56 -18.96
N VAL A 277 1.09 -8.50 -17.69
CA VAL A 277 0.38 -7.83 -16.60
C VAL A 277 0.65 -6.32 -16.67
N PRO A 278 -0.35 -5.47 -16.99
CA PRO A 278 -0.11 -4.06 -17.25
C PRO A 278 0.49 -3.25 -16.10
N SER A 279 0.21 -3.61 -14.84
CA SER A 279 0.75 -2.92 -13.65
C SER A 279 2.26 -3.09 -13.49
N THR A 280 2.86 -4.10 -14.12
CA THR A 280 4.32 -4.32 -14.09
C THR A 280 5.08 -3.43 -15.06
N LEU A 281 4.38 -2.74 -15.97
CA LEU A 281 5.01 -1.93 -17.00
C LEU A 281 5.40 -0.57 -16.42
N ILE A 282 6.60 -0.12 -16.78
CA ILE A 282 7.11 1.18 -16.36
C ILE A 282 6.15 2.31 -16.74
N ASP A 283 5.91 3.17 -15.76
CA ASP A 283 5.26 4.45 -15.94
C ASP A 283 6.30 5.57 -15.87
N THR A 284 6.35 6.39 -16.91
CA THR A 284 7.27 7.53 -16.99
C THR A 284 6.53 8.86 -16.87
N THR A 285 5.23 8.82 -16.60
CA THR A 285 4.40 10.02 -16.44
C THR A 285 4.47 10.49 -14.99
N ALA A 286 4.46 11.81 -14.80
CA ALA A 286 4.42 12.40 -13.47
C ALA A 286 2.98 12.36 -12.92
N PRO A 287 2.81 12.31 -11.58
CA PRO A 287 1.50 12.44 -10.96
C PRO A 287 0.72 13.65 -11.49
N GLU A 288 -0.51 13.43 -11.95
CA GLU A 288 -1.28 14.47 -12.62
C GLU A 288 -1.79 15.55 -11.67
N ILE A 289 -1.94 15.23 -10.38
CA ILE A 289 -2.37 16.16 -9.35
C ILE A 289 -1.34 16.18 -8.24
N CYS A 290 -0.91 17.38 -7.83
CA CYS A 290 -0.18 17.61 -6.59
C CYS A 290 -0.49 19.03 -6.10
N MET A 291 -1.12 19.15 -4.94
CA MET A 291 -1.53 20.41 -4.32
C MET A 291 -1.32 20.34 -2.82
N VAL A 292 -1.08 21.51 -2.23
CA VAL A 292 -0.95 21.63 -0.78
C VAL A 292 -1.68 22.88 -0.29
N GLU A 293 -2.42 22.71 0.80
CA GLU A 293 -3.22 23.76 1.44
C GLU A 293 -2.87 23.86 2.93
N GLN A 294 -2.89 25.08 3.47
CA GLN A 294 -2.66 25.30 4.89
C GLN A 294 -3.90 24.89 5.70
N VAL A 295 -3.70 24.17 6.80
CA VAL A 295 -4.77 23.79 7.73
C VAL A 295 -4.68 24.60 9.02
N SER A 296 -3.52 24.58 9.67
CA SER A 296 -3.27 25.31 10.92
C SER A 296 -1.78 25.58 11.13
N GLN A 297 -1.47 26.41 12.11
CA GLN A 297 -0.11 26.77 12.48
C GLN A 297 -0.01 27.06 13.98
N ASP A 298 1.11 26.66 14.57
CA ASP A 298 1.54 26.95 15.93
C ASP A 298 2.95 27.56 15.87
N TYR A 299 3.02 28.88 15.97
CA TYR A 299 4.29 29.62 15.86
C TYR A 299 5.21 29.40 17.06
N GLU A 300 4.66 29.11 18.24
CA GLU A 300 5.44 28.88 19.46
C GLU A 300 5.86 27.41 19.57
N GLY A 301 4.96 26.50 19.20
CA GLY A 301 5.22 25.07 19.12
C GLY A 301 6.04 24.65 17.90
N MET A 302 6.35 25.57 16.99
CA MET A 302 7.19 25.33 15.79
C MET A 302 6.55 24.39 14.77
N GLN A 303 5.22 24.39 14.63
CA GLN A 303 4.50 23.41 13.81
C GLN A 303 3.55 24.05 12.80
N ALA A 304 3.52 23.52 11.57
CA ALA A 304 2.53 23.87 10.57
C ALA A 304 1.83 22.60 10.06
N THR A 305 0.50 22.55 10.18
CA THR A 305 -0.29 21.46 9.59
C THR A 305 -0.75 21.86 8.20
N VAL A 306 -0.46 21.00 7.23
CA VAL A 306 -0.88 21.17 5.84
C VAL A 306 -1.69 19.97 5.39
N GLN A 307 -2.59 20.20 4.43
CA GLN A 307 -3.31 19.17 3.71
C GLN A 307 -2.67 18.99 2.34
N ILE A 308 -2.37 17.75 1.99
CA ILE A 308 -1.74 17.36 0.73
C ILE A 308 -2.78 16.59 -0.08
N ALA A 309 -3.00 17.03 -1.32
CA ALA A 309 -3.84 16.34 -2.30
C ALA A 309 -2.99 15.96 -3.51
N ALA A 310 -2.95 14.67 -3.86
CA ALA A 310 -2.29 14.23 -5.09
C ALA A 310 -2.95 12.99 -5.65
N ALA A 311 -2.79 12.80 -6.96
CA ALA A 311 -3.28 11.61 -7.64
C ALA A 311 -2.38 11.31 -8.84
N ASP A 312 -2.19 10.02 -9.06
CA ASP A 312 -1.61 9.44 -10.26
C ASP A 312 -2.53 8.31 -10.75
N TYR A 313 -3.03 8.41 -11.98
CA TYR A 313 -3.99 7.44 -12.53
C TYR A 313 -3.34 6.27 -13.26
N ASP A 314 -2.05 6.34 -13.50
CA ASP A 314 -1.28 5.30 -14.18
C ASP A 314 -0.49 4.44 -13.19
N SER A 315 -0.09 4.99 -12.04
CA SER A 315 0.65 4.29 -10.98
C SER A 315 0.23 4.71 -9.57
N PRO A 316 0.42 3.87 -8.53
CA PRO A 316 0.20 4.30 -7.16
C PRO A 316 1.24 5.33 -6.72
N LEU A 317 0.82 6.28 -5.88
CA LEU A 317 1.71 7.21 -5.19
C LEU A 317 2.45 6.47 -4.08
N MET A 318 3.77 6.61 -4.05
CA MET A 318 4.65 5.80 -3.20
C MET A 318 5.34 6.65 -2.12
N TYR A 319 5.82 7.84 -2.48
CA TYR A 319 6.49 8.73 -1.53
C TYR A 319 6.01 10.17 -1.65
N TYR A 320 6.25 10.93 -0.59
CA TYR A 320 6.27 12.39 -0.66
C TYR A 320 7.50 12.96 0.04
N ALA A 321 7.87 14.17 -0.33
CA ALA A 321 8.83 14.99 0.39
C ALA A 321 8.29 16.42 0.48
N TYR A 322 8.66 17.16 1.52
CA TYR A 322 8.29 18.56 1.68
C TYR A 322 9.53 19.45 1.71
N SER A 323 9.37 20.68 1.27
CA SER A 323 10.37 21.74 1.27
C SER A 323 9.86 22.89 2.12
N LEU A 324 10.75 23.55 2.86
CA LEU A 324 10.44 24.76 3.64
C LEU A 324 11.02 26.03 3.02
N ASP A 325 11.73 25.92 1.89
CA ASP A 325 12.39 27.02 1.18
C ASP A 325 11.84 27.23 -0.25
N GLY A 326 10.69 26.64 -0.55
CA GLY A 326 9.99 26.76 -1.82
C GLY A 326 10.51 25.83 -2.92
N GLY A 327 11.19 24.75 -2.54
CA GLY A 327 11.65 23.68 -3.42
C GLY A 327 13.15 23.72 -3.74
N LEU A 328 13.96 24.50 -3.01
CA LEU A 328 15.41 24.47 -3.17
C LEU A 328 16.01 23.24 -2.48
N THR A 329 15.50 22.91 -1.31
CA THR A 329 15.83 21.68 -0.57
C THR A 329 14.56 20.94 -0.18
N TYR A 330 14.65 19.61 -0.10
CA TYR A 330 13.55 18.73 0.29
C TYR A 330 13.94 17.89 1.50
N SER A 331 12.96 17.56 2.32
CA SER A 331 13.06 16.55 3.37
C SER A 331 13.43 15.18 2.77
N PRO A 332 13.97 14.25 3.57
CA PRO A 332 14.00 12.85 3.19
C PRO A 332 12.60 12.33 2.81
N ARG A 333 12.55 11.40 1.87
CA ARG A 333 11.30 10.80 1.36
C ARG A 333 10.54 10.10 2.49
N GLN A 334 9.26 10.41 2.59
CA GLN A 334 8.32 9.79 3.50
C GLN A 334 7.40 8.83 2.73
N PRO A 335 6.98 7.69 3.32
CA PRO A 335 5.97 6.82 2.74
C PRO A 335 4.67 7.59 2.48
N TRP A 336 4.09 7.41 1.30
CA TRP A 336 2.77 7.97 1.01
C TRP A 336 1.70 7.24 1.86
N PRO A 337 0.81 7.96 2.58
CA PRO A 337 -0.19 7.33 3.43
C PRO A 337 -1.11 6.38 2.68
N GLY A 338 -1.24 5.15 3.19
CA GLY A 338 -2.07 4.10 2.60
C GLY A 338 -1.54 3.55 1.28
N SER A 339 -0.31 3.88 0.87
CA SER A 339 0.30 3.32 -0.34
C SER A 339 0.45 1.81 -0.24
N ASP A 340 -0.17 1.12 -1.18
CA ASP A 340 0.01 -0.30 -1.42
C ASP A 340 0.24 -0.52 -2.92
N THR A 341 1.49 -0.80 -3.29
CA THR A 341 1.88 -0.97 -4.69
C THR A 341 1.42 -2.30 -5.29
N LEU A 342 0.92 -3.24 -4.47
CA LEU A 342 0.35 -4.50 -4.94
C LEU A 342 -1.11 -4.32 -5.38
N THR A 343 -1.91 -3.61 -4.58
CA THR A 343 -3.33 -3.35 -4.88
C THR A 343 -3.54 -2.08 -5.71
N GLY A 344 -2.55 -1.17 -5.73
CA GLY A 344 -2.64 0.14 -6.35
C GLY A 344 -3.38 1.18 -5.50
N GLU A 345 -3.65 0.87 -4.22
CA GLU A 345 -4.33 1.77 -3.29
C GLU A 345 -3.36 2.82 -2.73
N TYR A 346 -3.87 4.03 -2.51
CA TYR A 346 -3.20 5.12 -1.78
C TYR A 346 -4.25 6.15 -1.34
N GLN A 347 -3.91 7.02 -0.38
CA GLN A 347 -4.79 8.13 0.03
C GLN A 347 -4.61 9.33 -0.91
N ASP A 348 -5.67 9.74 -1.62
CA ASP A 348 -5.63 10.93 -2.48
C ASP A 348 -5.45 12.24 -1.69
N LEU A 349 -5.80 12.22 -0.41
CA LEU A 349 -5.84 13.40 0.47
C LEU A 349 -5.46 13.01 1.90
N PHE A 350 -4.50 13.70 2.49
CA PHE A 350 -4.13 13.52 3.90
C PHE A 350 -3.59 14.82 4.51
N GLN A 351 -3.49 14.87 5.84
CA GLN A 351 -2.85 15.98 6.56
C GLN A 351 -1.53 15.52 7.16
N VAL A 352 -0.56 16.43 7.19
CA VAL A 352 0.72 16.23 7.85
C VAL A 352 1.08 17.48 8.65
N THR A 353 1.60 17.27 9.86
CA THR A 353 2.19 18.34 10.67
C THR A 353 3.69 18.38 10.42
N LEU A 354 4.16 19.53 9.93
CA LEU A 354 5.55 19.79 9.62
C LEU A 354 6.20 20.51 10.79
N GLU A 355 7.39 20.05 11.18
CA GLU A 355 8.25 20.75 12.13
C GLU A 355 9.01 21.85 11.39
N ILE A 356 8.87 23.09 11.87
CA ILE A 356 9.47 24.28 11.28
C ILE A 356 10.70 24.68 12.11
N PRO A 357 11.87 24.90 11.51
CA PRO A 357 13.03 25.43 12.22
C PRO A 357 12.79 26.82 12.84
N GLU A 358 13.43 27.09 13.97
CA GLU A 358 13.30 28.39 14.65
C GLU A 358 13.84 29.54 13.82
N GLY A 359 13.07 30.63 13.74
CA GLY A 359 13.48 31.88 13.11
C GLY A 359 13.28 31.95 11.60
N ILE A 360 12.65 30.95 10.96
CA ILE A 360 12.36 30.99 9.53
C ILE A 360 10.91 31.36 9.23
N ILE A 361 10.69 31.93 8.03
CA ILE A 361 9.38 32.03 7.41
C ILE A 361 9.32 30.92 6.35
N PRO A 362 8.56 29.83 6.58
CA PRO A 362 8.56 28.71 5.67
C PRO A 362 7.83 29.05 4.36
N ARG A 363 8.39 28.57 3.26
CA ARG A 363 7.75 28.50 1.94
C ARG A 363 7.51 27.03 1.63
N ILE A 364 6.32 26.54 1.95
CA ILE A 364 6.05 25.10 1.94
C ILE A 364 5.75 24.65 0.52
N ARG A 365 6.45 23.61 0.05
CA ARG A 365 6.18 22.95 -1.22
C ARG A 365 6.29 21.44 -1.05
N VAL A 366 5.39 20.68 -1.66
CA VAL A 366 5.38 19.22 -1.60
C VAL A 366 5.79 18.65 -2.95
N LYS A 367 6.51 17.53 -2.93
CA LYS A 367 6.83 16.72 -4.10
C LYS A 367 6.28 15.32 -3.89
N ALA A 368 5.39 14.88 -4.77
CA ALA A 368 4.85 13.53 -4.79
C ALA A 368 5.65 12.67 -5.78
N TYR A 369 5.86 11.39 -5.43
CA TYR A 369 6.56 10.40 -6.24
C TYR A 369 5.64 9.21 -6.47
N ASN A 370 5.49 8.77 -7.71
CA ASN A 370 4.79 7.52 -8.00
C ASN A 370 5.73 6.29 -7.82
N GLN A 371 5.20 5.09 -8.05
CA GLN A 371 5.91 3.81 -7.94
C GLN A 371 7.23 3.75 -8.75
N TYR A 372 7.31 4.50 -9.85
CA TYR A 372 8.47 4.57 -10.74
C TYR A 372 9.27 5.85 -10.57
N GLU A 373 9.05 6.55 -9.46
CA GLU A 373 9.79 7.73 -9.01
C GLU A 373 9.66 8.95 -9.92
N ALA A 374 8.69 8.94 -10.84
CA ALA A 374 8.29 10.14 -11.54
C ALA A 374 7.60 11.09 -10.56
N THR A 375 7.88 12.40 -10.72
CA THR A 375 7.55 13.38 -9.69
C THR A 375 6.68 14.52 -10.17
N SER A 376 5.81 14.99 -9.28
CA SER A 376 5.04 16.23 -9.44
C SER A 376 5.22 17.10 -8.20
N GLU A 377 5.29 18.42 -8.40
CA GLU A 377 5.47 19.38 -7.31
C GLU A 377 4.23 20.24 -7.15
N SER A 378 3.83 20.51 -5.91
CA SER A 378 2.68 21.33 -5.58
C SER A 378 2.90 22.82 -5.88
N ASN A 379 1.81 23.60 -5.72
CA ASN A 379 1.90 25.02 -5.44
C ASN A 379 2.80 25.30 -4.21
N ILE A 380 3.32 26.53 -4.13
CA ILE A 380 4.05 26.99 -2.95
C ILE A 380 3.05 27.65 -2.00
N LEU A 381 3.00 27.19 -0.75
CA LEU A 381 2.30 27.87 0.32
C LEU A 381 3.23 28.90 0.95
N GLU A 382 2.78 30.14 0.93
CA GLU A 382 3.44 31.31 1.51
C GLU A 382 2.45 32.01 2.45
N GLY A 383 2.88 33.09 3.11
CA GLY A 383 2.00 33.87 4.01
C GLY A 383 2.11 33.49 5.49
N TYR A 384 3.02 32.59 5.85
CA TYR A 384 3.38 32.33 7.23
C TYR A 384 4.13 33.51 7.86
N GLY A 385 4.00 33.65 9.19
CA GLY A 385 4.89 34.47 10.01
C GLY A 385 6.20 33.76 10.36
N VAL A 386 7.02 34.42 11.17
CA VAL A 386 8.24 33.83 11.73
C VAL A 386 7.86 32.89 12.87
N PHE A 387 8.26 31.62 12.78
CA PHE A 387 8.10 30.67 13.88
C PHE A 387 9.20 30.89 14.92
N ARG A 388 8.84 31.12 16.19
CA ARG A 388 9.78 31.45 17.27
C ARG A 388 9.14 31.18 18.63
N ARG A 389 9.91 30.61 19.56
CA ARG A 389 9.47 30.44 20.94
C ARG A 389 9.49 31.76 21.71
N PRO A 390 8.52 32.02 22.60
CA PRO A 390 8.57 33.19 23.47
C PRO A 390 9.82 33.13 24.35
N VAL A 391 10.58 34.22 24.38
CA VAL A 391 11.67 34.39 25.34
C VAL A 391 11.04 34.82 26.66
N TYR A 392 10.95 33.89 27.63
CA TYR A 392 10.60 34.26 28.99
C TYR A 392 11.82 34.88 29.65
N GLU A 393 11.82 36.19 29.83
CA GLU A 393 12.75 36.83 30.76
C GLU A 393 12.34 36.38 32.18
N GLU A 394 13.23 35.66 32.88
CA GLU A 394 13.04 35.45 34.32
C GLU A 394 13.00 36.83 34.98
N PRO A 395 11.98 37.14 35.81
CA PRO A 395 11.97 38.40 36.53
C PRO A 395 13.23 38.47 37.39
N GLU A 396 14.02 39.53 37.22
CA GLU A 396 15.16 39.83 38.07
C GLU A 396 14.77 39.59 39.52
N SER A 397 15.49 38.69 40.20
CA SER A 397 15.30 38.42 41.61
C SER A 397 15.43 39.74 42.36
N VAL A 398 14.30 40.28 42.83
CA VAL A 398 14.29 41.48 43.67
C VAL A 398 15.00 41.08 44.96
N GLU A 399 16.24 41.53 45.14
CA GLU A 399 16.92 41.42 46.44
C GLU A 399 16.07 42.17 47.47
N ALA A 400 15.34 41.41 48.28
CA ALA A 400 14.66 41.95 49.43
C ALA A 400 15.72 42.43 50.42
N ALA A 401 15.89 43.76 50.49
CA ALA A 401 16.67 44.41 51.53
C ALA A 401 16.15 43.95 52.89
N GLY A 402 16.96 43.14 53.58
CA GLY A 402 16.66 42.65 54.90
C GLY A 402 16.58 43.79 55.91
N THR A 403 15.42 43.96 56.51
CA THR A 403 15.32 44.55 57.85
C THR A 403 14.93 43.45 58.82
N ALA A 404 15.91 43.04 59.62
CA ALA A 404 15.73 42.16 60.75
C ALA A 404 14.86 42.84 61.82
N VAL A 405 13.80 42.17 62.26
CA VAL A 405 13.23 42.35 63.60
C VAL A 405 12.96 40.96 64.17
N ASN A 406 13.54 40.71 65.34
CA ASN A 406 13.57 39.44 66.07
C ASN A 406 12.21 39.10 66.72
N PRO A 407 12.02 37.83 67.15
CA PRO A 407 10.73 37.24 67.50
C PRO A 407 10.35 37.50 68.96
N ASP A 408 9.04 37.54 69.23
CA ASP A 408 8.38 36.86 70.37
C ASP A 408 6.98 37.47 70.61
N SER A 409 5.92 36.68 70.42
CA SER A 409 4.90 36.38 71.44
C SER A 409 3.63 35.77 70.85
N ALA A 410 3.27 34.63 71.43
CA ALA A 410 2.09 33.76 71.29
C ALA A 410 0.70 34.41 71.05
N GLY A 411 -0.20 33.64 70.40
CA GLY A 411 -1.65 33.76 70.60
C GLY A 411 -2.55 33.21 69.47
N SER A 412 -2.95 31.94 69.59
CA SER A 412 -4.26 31.27 69.28
C SER A 412 -5.22 31.75 68.16
N GLU A 413 -5.78 30.73 67.47
CA GLU A 413 -7.14 30.63 66.87
C GLU A 413 -7.40 31.43 65.57
N GLU A 414 -8.19 31.02 64.57
CA GLU A 414 -9.15 29.92 64.35
C GLU A 414 -9.41 29.80 62.82
N PHE A 415 -9.90 28.65 62.38
CA PHE A 415 -10.29 28.35 60.99
C PHE A 415 -11.72 28.88 60.71
N SER A 416 -11.94 29.68 59.67
CA SER A 416 -13.29 29.78 59.04
C SER A 416 -13.25 30.29 57.59
N GLN A 417 -14.18 29.75 56.80
CA GLN A 417 -14.34 29.89 55.35
C GLN A 417 -14.87 31.28 54.94
N PRO A 418 -14.70 31.70 53.67
CA PRO A 418 -15.32 32.92 53.18
C PRO A 418 -16.75 32.67 52.71
N GLN A 419 -17.66 33.47 53.25
CA GLN A 419 -19.05 33.64 52.81
C GLN A 419 -19.14 34.91 51.95
N GLY A 420 -20.04 34.89 50.97
CA GLY A 420 -20.04 35.76 49.80
C GLY A 420 -20.41 37.22 50.03
N TRP A 421 -20.36 37.98 48.93
CA TRP A 421 -21.15 39.19 48.80
C TRP A 421 -21.62 39.41 47.36
N LEU A 422 -22.90 39.80 47.28
CA LEU A 422 -23.74 40.00 46.12
C LEU A 422 -23.55 41.40 45.52
N GLY A 423 -23.73 41.48 44.20
CA GLY A 423 -23.96 42.73 43.46
C GLY A 423 -24.86 42.47 42.26
N GLU A 424 -26.17 42.62 42.46
CA GLU A 424 -27.18 43.00 41.47
C GLU A 424 -26.80 44.35 40.81
N HIS A 425 -27.25 44.81 39.64
CA HIS A 425 -28.21 44.45 38.59
C HIS A 425 -27.86 45.39 37.40
N GLU A 426 -28.09 45.01 36.14
CA GLU A 426 -28.82 45.85 35.17
C GLU A 426 -29.01 45.09 33.84
N GLU A 427 -30.29 44.95 33.46
CA GLU A 427 -30.77 44.36 32.21
C GLU A 427 -30.64 45.38 31.07
N ALA A 428 -30.16 44.91 29.91
CA ALA A 428 -30.32 45.61 28.63
C ALA A 428 -30.96 44.66 27.62
N SER A 429 -32.06 45.15 27.05
CA SER A 429 -32.99 44.54 26.09
C SER A 429 -32.33 44.08 24.79
N SER A 430 -32.68 42.87 24.34
CA SER A 430 -32.37 42.33 23.02
C SER A 430 -33.38 42.80 21.97
N GLU A 431 -32.89 43.31 20.84
CA GLU A 431 -33.66 43.56 19.63
C GLU A 431 -33.95 42.23 18.90
N GLU A 432 -35.22 42.03 18.51
CA GLU A 432 -35.69 40.89 17.72
C GLU A 432 -35.25 41.02 16.25
N GLU A 433 -34.36 40.15 15.77
CA GLU A 433 -34.24 39.85 14.35
C GLU A 433 -35.25 38.76 13.96
N ALA A 434 -36.14 39.08 13.02
CA ALA A 434 -37.14 38.18 12.48
C ALA A 434 -36.48 37.04 11.67
N GLY A 435 -36.18 35.93 12.34
CA GLY A 435 -35.77 34.68 11.71
C GLY A 435 -36.93 34.05 10.93
N THR A 436 -36.71 33.79 9.64
CA THR A 436 -37.67 33.04 8.82
C THR A 436 -37.65 31.59 9.28
N GLU A 437 -38.77 31.06 9.79
CA GLU A 437 -38.89 29.64 10.16
C GLU A 437 -38.65 28.74 8.94
N VAL A 438 -37.49 28.09 8.90
CA VAL A 438 -37.19 27.06 7.89
C VAL A 438 -38.02 25.83 8.22
N ARG A 439 -39.04 25.55 7.41
CA ARG A 439 -39.88 24.36 7.59
C ARG A 439 -39.00 23.13 7.35
N ILE A 440 -39.13 22.11 8.21
CA ILE A 440 -38.41 20.83 8.07
C ILE A 440 -38.53 20.21 6.67
N GLN A 441 -39.65 20.45 5.98
CA GLN A 441 -39.87 19.99 4.61
C GLN A 441 -38.92 20.67 3.61
N ASP A 442 -38.60 21.95 3.80
CA ASP A 442 -37.66 22.71 2.96
C ASP A 442 -36.23 22.23 3.21
N PHE A 443 -35.87 21.91 4.47
CA PHE A 443 -34.59 21.30 4.82
C PHE A 443 -34.42 19.89 4.23
N LEU A 444 -35.46 19.04 4.31
CA LEU A 444 -35.44 17.69 3.74
C LEU A 444 -35.36 17.72 2.21
N LEU A 445 -36.07 18.67 1.56
CA LEU A 445 -36.00 18.85 0.12
C LEU A 445 -34.62 19.34 -0.33
N LEU A 446 -34.03 20.31 0.37
CA LEU A 446 -32.66 20.77 0.11
C LEU A 446 -31.63 19.66 0.30
N SER A 447 -31.81 18.83 1.34
CA SER A 447 -30.95 17.68 1.60
C SER A 447 -31.06 16.61 0.51
N LEU A 448 -32.27 16.33 0.02
CA LEU A 448 -32.50 15.42 -1.10
C LEU A 448 -31.92 15.96 -2.42
N LEU A 449 -32.04 17.25 -2.68
CA LEU A 449 -31.45 17.89 -3.85
C LEU A 449 -29.92 17.90 -3.78
N ALA A 450 -29.34 18.15 -2.61
CA ALA A 450 -27.90 18.06 -2.39
C ALA A 450 -27.39 16.62 -2.58
N ALA A 451 -28.09 15.63 -2.04
CA ALA A 451 -27.75 14.22 -2.24
C ALA A 451 -27.85 13.80 -3.72
N ALA A 452 -28.91 14.23 -4.42
CA ALA A 452 -29.07 13.99 -5.85
C ALA A 452 -27.98 14.68 -6.69
N ALA A 453 -27.59 15.91 -6.32
CA ALA A 453 -26.47 16.61 -6.96
C ALA A 453 -25.13 15.90 -6.72
N LEU A 454 -24.90 15.35 -5.53
CA LEU A 454 -23.72 14.57 -5.22
C LEU A 454 -23.66 13.28 -6.07
N VAL A 455 -24.78 12.56 -6.17
CA VAL A 455 -24.88 11.35 -7.01
C VAL A 455 -24.72 11.67 -8.49
N ALA A 456 -25.27 12.79 -8.96
CA ALA A 456 -25.07 13.23 -10.34
C ALA A 456 -23.59 13.60 -10.60
N LEU A 457 -22.95 14.27 -9.64
CA LEU A 457 -21.53 14.65 -9.74
C LEU A 457 -20.63 13.40 -9.78
N THR A 458 -20.88 12.39 -8.93
CA THR A 458 -20.11 11.14 -8.94
C THR A 458 -20.31 10.36 -10.25
N LEU A 459 -21.54 10.32 -10.79
CA LEU A 459 -21.82 9.73 -12.11
C LEU A 459 -21.09 10.47 -13.23
N VAL A 460 -21.06 11.80 -13.22
CA VAL A 460 -20.32 12.60 -14.21
C VAL A 460 -18.82 12.34 -14.11
N ILE A 461 -18.26 12.29 -12.89
CA ILE A 461 -16.84 11.95 -12.66
C ILE A 461 -16.53 10.56 -13.21
N GLN A 462 -17.35 9.55 -12.92
CA GLN A 462 -17.18 8.19 -13.43
C GLN A 462 -17.26 8.11 -14.96
N ILE A 463 -18.19 8.85 -15.58
CA ILE A 463 -18.31 8.93 -17.04
C ILE A 463 -17.04 9.57 -17.64
N VAL A 464 -16.57 10.68 -17.07
CA VAL A 464 -15.35 11.36 -17.52
C VAL A 464 -14.10 10.48 -17.35
N GLN A 465 -13.97 9.80 -16.21
CA GLN A 465 -12.88 8.85 -15.94
C GLN A 465 -12.92 7.68 -16.93
N SER A 466 -14.09 7.09 -17.19
CA SER A 466 -14.25 5.99 -18.16
C SER A 466 -13.92 6.43 -19.60
N ALA A 467 -14.29 7.66 -19.98
CA ALA A 467 -13.98 8.23 -21.28
C ALA A 467 -12.48 8.53 -21.44
N LYS A 468 -11.82 9.07 -20.39
CA LYS A 468 -10.36 9.25 -20.36
C LYS A 468 -9.62 7.93 -20.43
N LYS A 469 -10.04 6.91 -19.66
CA LYS A 469 -9.45 5.55 -19.68
C LYS A 469 -9.59 4.89 -21.06
N ARG A 470 -10.72 5.09 -21.76
CA ARG A 470 -10.91 4.62 -23.15
C ARG A 470 -10.01 5.36 -24.14
N ARG A 471 -9.82 6.67 -23.99
CA ARG A 471 -8.97 7.49 -24.86
C ARG A 471 -7.47 7.19 -24.67
N SER A 472 -7.04 6.97 -23.43
CA SER A 472 -5.67 6.54 -23.09
C SER A 472 -5.36 5.14 -23.66
N ARG A 473 -6.29 4.17 -23.49
CA ARG A 473 -6.17 2.83 -24.11
C ARG A 473 -6.10 2.85 -25.64
N TYR A 474 -6.77 3.82 -26.29
CA TYR A 474 -6.67 4.01 -27.74
C TYR A 474 -5.30 4.57 -28.16
N ASN A 475 -4.71 5.46 -27.36
CA ASN A 475 -3.40 6.03 -27.64
C ASN A 475 -2.23 5.07 -27.34
N ARG A 476 -2.37 4.14 -26.38
CA ARG A 476 -1.38 3.06 -26.12
C ARG A 476 -1.34 1.96 -27.18
N LYS A 477 -2.33 1.91 -28.10
CA LYS A 477 -2.36 0.95 -29.23
C LYS A 477 -1.72 1.50 -30.51
N LYS A 478 -1.29 2.75 -30.50
CA LYS A 478 -0.40 3.36 -31.50
C LYS A 478 1.00 3.42 -30.92
#